data_AF-M0KQY9-F1
#
_entry.id   AF-M0KQY9-F1
#
_cell.length_a   1.000
_cell.length_b   1.000
_cell.length_c   1.000
_cell.angle_alpha   90.00
_cell.angle_beta   90.00
_cell.angle_gamma   90.00
#
_symmetry.space_group_name_H-M   'P 1'
#
loop_
_entity.id
_entity.type
_entity.pdbx_description
1 polymer ?
#
loop_
_entity_poly.entity_id
_entity_poly.type
_entity_poly.pdbx_seq_one_letter_code
_entity_poly.pdbx_strand_id
1 'polypeptide(L)'
;MSNRIKQEGSVFARFYSDERETGAEVIEKTLSVCADIGLTEHVNDSDPLTPDNASISEKGYITVHSDSKAIRLRFRLDDWDGLTDAILSVSVDATRLVEIDPESAEKYTGPARVFVELIRQLAVELNPYYVSTSNRAIMNGEIAPTPKAVLPFETPITLERLPWLGIYSEPLIERFGGRQRVLDTPAWMVEELENGSILIVTTRIPWEDYGHKHPADRYLLDGMDRADAVSPPSDVTLSDPFASFDPGAIGTDICVHQDDIAPEFANEDLQLIPVRVDEHRNLRHLDTNAFVRNVVTNTTGDKAAIVKRMLSDVPATSDDDLYVSALLRDVIPPAFVRLDDPDNENVVTKVMRLETDVNKIKLLVSLSRVAQQDDFTTEDLNSMEGALDTLNELDDNENIDQYIEAKLL
;
A
#
# COMPACT_ATOMS: atom_id res chain seq x y z
N MET A 1 25.22 14.32 14.32
CA MET A 1 23.89 14.56 14.90
C MET A 1 22.98 13.50 14.31
N SER A 2 22.43 12.60 15.14
CA SER A 2 21.61 11.47 14.67
C SER A 2 20.23 11.99 14.24
N ASN A 3 19.93 11.87 12.95
CA ASN A 3 18.61 12.17 12.40
C ASN A 3 17.64 11.06 12.82
N ARG A 4 17.03 11.23 13.99
CA ARG A 4 16.05 10.28 14.54
C ARG A 4 14.67 10.58 13.95
N ILE A 5 14.11 9.62 13.22
CA ILE A 5 12.71 9.68 12.75
C ILE A 5 11.78 9.46 13.96
N LYS A 6 10.76 10.31 14.10
CA LYS A 6 9.74 10.15 15.13
C LYS A 6 8.64 9.22 14.62
N GLN A 7 8.74 7.93 14.94
CA GLN A 7 7.63 6.98 14.79
C GLN A 7 6.85 6.95 16.11
N GLU A 8 5.53 7.03 16.06
CA GLU A 8 4.67 6.89 17.25
C GLU A 8 4.07 5.48 17.29
N GLY A 9 3.67 5.01 18.48
CA GLY A 9 3.01 3.72 18.67
C GLY A 9 3.92 2.55 19.01
N SER A 10 3.50 1.35 18.61
CA SER A 10 4.19 0.11 18.92
C SER A 10 4.21 -0.81 17.70
N VAL A 11 5.37 -1.37 17.41
CA VAL A 11 5.50 -2.46 16.45
C VAL A 11 5.04 -3.74 17.14
N PHE A 12 4.24 -4.55 16.45
CA PHE A 12 3.84 -5.89 16.86
C PHE A 12 4.30 -6.89 15.80
N ALA A 13 5.14 -7.85 16.17
CA ALA A 13 5.37 -9.07 15.41
C ALA A 13 4.46 -10.18 15.96
N ARG A 14 3.79 -10.93 15.08
CA ARG A 14 2.94 -12.07 15.43
C ARG A 14 3.43 -13.31 14.70
N PHE A 15 3.57 -14.39 15.44
CA PHE A 15 4.04 -15.69 14.97
C PHE A 15 2.84 -16.60 14.82
N TYR A 16 2.43 -16.84 13.58
CA TYR A 16 1.31 -17.70 13.22
C TYR A 16 1.83 -19.12 13.01
N SER A 17 1.20 -20.07 13.68
CA SER A 17 1.47 -21.49 13.51
C SER A 17 0.25 -22.17 12.89
N ASP A 18 0.47 -23.16 12.05
CA ASP A 18 -0.53 -24.15 11.60
C ASP A 18 -0.49 -25.44 12.46
N GLU A 19 0.51 -25.55 13.34
CA GLU A 19 0.65 -26.65 14.30
C GLU A 19 0.35 -26.19 15.74
N ARG A 20 -0.38 -27.04 16.46
CA ARG A 20 -0.74 -26.78 17.85
C ARG A 20 0.34 -27.30 18.79
N GLU A 21 1.37 -26.49 19.02
CA GLU A 21 2.37 -26.74 20.06
C GLU A 21 1.79 -26.57 21.47
N THR A 22 2.43 -27.19 22.47
CA THR A 22 2.03 -26.99 23.86
C THR A 22 2.53 -25.65 24.37
N GLY A 23 1.75 -25.00 25.24
CA GLY A 23 2.14 -23.71 25.80
C GLY A 23 3.49 -23.71 26.52
N ALA A 24 3.80 -24.80 27.22
CA ALA A 24 5.08 -24.95 27.92
C ALA A 24 6.27 -24.95 26.95
N GLU A 25 6.14 -25.64 25.82
CA GLU A 25 7.18 -25.73 24.80
C GLU A 25 7.43 -24.38 24.13
N VAL A 26 6.38 -23.67 23.72
CA VAL A 26 6.50 -22.31 23.15
C VAL A 26 7.18 -21.36 24.13
N ILE A 27 6.82 -21.43 25.41
CA ILE A 27 7.41 -20.61 26.47
C ILE A 27 8.90 -20.94 26.63
N GLU A 28 9.25 -22.21 26.80
CA GLU A 28 10.64 -22.67 27.01
C GLU A 28 11.55 -22.23 25.86
N LYS A 29 11.13 -22.49 24.62
CA LYS A 29 11.83 -22.07 23.39
C LYS A 29 12.02 -20.55 23.35
N THR A 30 10.94 -19.79 23.60
CA THR A 30 10.97 -18.31 23.55
C THR A 30 11.92 -17.72 24.59
N LEU A 31 11.89 -18.23 25.83
CA LEU A 31 12.73 -17.72 26.91
C LEU A 31 14.20 -18.10 26.70
N SER A 32 14.47 -19.28 26.13
CA SER A 32 15.83 -19.71 25.77
C SER A 32 16.44 -18.78 24.72
N VAL A 33 15.70 -18.46 23.67
CA VAL A 33 16.15 -17.47 22.66
C VAL A 33 16.40 -16.09 23.28
N CYS A 34 15.53 -15.65 24.21
CA CYS A 34 15.73 -14.39 24.90
C CYS A 34 17.02 -14.38 25.74
N ALA A 35 17.34 -15.49 26.41
CA ALA A 35 18.56 -15.67 27.18
C ALA A 35 19.81 -15.66 26.27
N ASP A 36 19.76 -16.35 25.13
CA ASP A 36 20.87 -16.44 24.17
C ASP A 36 21.21 -15.09 23.53
N ILE A 37 20.19 -14.26 23.27
CA ILE A 37 20.37 -12.87 22.79
C ILE A 37 20.90 -11.95 23.91
N GLY A 38 20.83 -12.39 25.16
CA GLY A 38 21.27 -11.62 26.33
C GLY A 38 20.23 -10.60 26.82
N LEU A 39 18.94 -10.86 26.60
CA LEU A 39 17.87 -10.02 27.12
C LEU A 39 17.68 -10.26 28.62
N THR A 40 17.33 -9.21 29.36
CA THR A 40 17.18 -9.27 30.82
C THR A 40 15.72 -9.07 31.25
N GLU A 41 15.36 -9.52 32.46
CA GLU A 41 14.00 -9.31 33.00
C GLU A 41 13.81 -7.89 33.55
N HIS A 42 14.88 -7.26 34.03
CA HIS A 42 14.88 -5.86 34.46
C HIS A 42 15.99 -5.05 33.79
N VAL A 43 15.73 -3.74 33.61
CA VAL A 43 16.64 -2.77 32.94
C VAL A 43 18.04 -2.73 33.55
N ASN A 44 18.16 -3.00 34.85
CA ASN A 44 19.43 -2.86 35.59
C ASN A 44 20.12 -4.21 35.86
N ASP A 45 19.58 -5.31 35.37
CA ASP A 45 20.20 -6.62 35.57
C ASP A 45 21.47 -6.72 34.71
N SER A 46 22.52 -7.31 35.28
CA SER A 46 23.76 -7.59 34.54
C SER A 46 23.73 -8.96 33.88
N ASP A 47 22.89 -9.86 34.38
CA ASP A 47 22.81 -11.25 33.94
C ASP A 47 21.59 -11.45 33.03
N PRO A 48 21.71 -12.23 31.94
CA PRO A 48 20.59 -12.57 31.08
C PRO A 48 19.44 -13.25 31.84
N LEU A 49 18.26 -13.18 31.23
CA LEU A 49 17.08 -13.92 31.65
C LEU A 49 17.41 -15.40 31.88
N THR A 50 16.94 -15.96 33.00
CA THR A 50 17.02 -17.41 33.26
C THR A 50 15.66 -18.04 32.96
N PRO A 51 15.53 -18.91 31.95
CA PRO A 51 14.23 -19.47 31.54
C PRO A 51 13.43 -20.10 32.71
N ASP A 52 14.10 -20.86 33.58
CA ASP A 52 13.48 -21.56 34.71
C ASP A 52 12.89 -20.63 35.78
N ASN A 53 13.34 -19.37 35.85
CA ASN A 53 12.96 -18.41 36.89
C ASN A 53 12.14 -17.22 36.35
N ALA A 54 11.84 -17.22 35.05
CA ALA A 54 11.18 -16.10 34.39
C ALA A 54 9.76 -15.88 34.94
N SER A 55 9.42 -14.63 35.30
CA SER A 55 8.09 -14.32 35.85
C SER A 55 7.08 -14.01 34.74
N ILE A 56 6.31 -15.01 34.34
CA ILE A 56 5.19 -14.84 33.40
C ILE A 56 3.94 -14.43 34.19
N SER A 57 3.31 -13.33 33.77
CA SER A 57 2.05 -12.87 34.37
C SER A 57 0.88 -13.83 34.12
N GLU A 58 -0.17 -13.71 34.93
CA GLU A 58 -1.43 -14.47 34.75
C GLU A 58 -2.07 -14.30 33.37
N LYS A 59 -1.77 -13.21 32.65
CA LYS A 59 -2.28 -12.95 31.29
C LYS A 59 -1.32 -13.43 30.19
N GLY A 60 -0.34 -14.26 30.53
CA GLY A 60 0.60 -14.85 29.58
C GLY A 60 1.57 -13.85 28.97
N TYR A 61 1.92 -12.76 29.66
CA TYR A 61 2.97 -11.84 29.20
C TYR A 61 4.19 -11.81 30.12
N ILE A 62 5.35 -11.57 29.51
CA ILE A 62 6.61 -11.20 30.15
C ILE A 62 7.18 -9.97 29.43
N THR A 63 7.90 -9.12 30.16
CA THR A 63 8.63 -7.99 29.57
C THR A 63 10.12 -8.24 29.79
N VAL A 64 10.87 -8.21 28.69
CA VAL A 64 12.32 -8.33 28.69
C VAL A 64 12.94 -7.03 28.19
N HIS A 65 14.20 -6.81 28.48
CA HIS A 65 14.89 -5.57 28.23
C HIS A 65 16.17 -5.80 27.42
N SER A 66 16.41 -4.87 26.50
CA SER A 66 17.71 -4.65 25.87
C SER A 66 18.09 -3.21 26.14
N ASP A 67 19.11 -3.02 26.98
CA ASP A 67 19.45 -1.72 27.56
C ASP A 67 18.20 -1.03 28.15
N SER A 68 17.86 0.15 27.64
CA SER A 68 16.70 0.94 28.09
C SER A 68 15.39 0.61 27.36
N LYS A 69 15.40 -0.31 26.39
CA LYS A 69 14.23 -0.64 25.57
C LYS A 69 13.53 -1.89 26.10
N ALA A 70 12.25 -1.74 26.42
CA ALA A 70 11.39 -2.83 26.82
C ALA A 70 10.79 -3.51 25.58
N ILE A 71 10.90 -4.85 25.54
CA ILE A 71 10.26 -5.72 24.57
C ILE A 71 9.26 -6.58 25.34
N ARG A 72 7.99 -6.55 24.92
CA ARG A 72 6.93 -7.33 25.56
C ARG A 72 6.60 -8.55 24.73
N LEU A 73 6.66 -9.72 25.36
CA LEU A 73 6.27 -11.01 24.82
C LEU A 73 4.90 -11.37 25.39
N ARG A 74 3.96 -11.77 24.55
CA ARG A 74 2.64 -12.26 24.93
C ARG A 74 2.39 -13.60 24.28
N PHE A 75 2.32 -14.63 25.09
CA PHE A 75 1.90 -15.98 24.70
C PHE A 75 0.39 -15.98 24.48
N ARG A 76 -0.05 -16.60 23.39
CA ARG A 76 -1.45 -16.60 22.93
C ARG A 76 -1.89 -18.05 22.70
N LEU A 77 -2.17 -18.73 23.80
CA LEU A 77 -2.32 -20.19 23.81
C LEU A 77 -3.75 -20.64 24.16
N ASP A 78 -4.59 -19.71 24.63
CA ASP A 78 -5.89 -20.01 25.22
C ASP A 78 -7.07 -19.89 24.23
N ASP A 79 -6.86 -19.26 23.07
CA ASP A 79 -7.93 -18.83 22.14
C ASP A 79 -7.78 -19.39 20.71
N TRP A 80 -7.14 -20.56 20.54
CA TRP A 80 -6.94 -21.16 19.20
C TRP A 80 -8.29 -21.56 18.58
N ASP A 81 -8.77 -20.81 17.60
CA ASP A 81 -10.08 -21.00 16.96
C ASP A 81 -10.04 -21.29 15.44
N GLY A 82 -8.83 -21.32 14.84
CA GLY A 82 -8.64 -21.45 13.39
C GLY A 82 -7.69 -22.56 12.92
N LEU A 83 -7.44 -22.61 11.61
CA LEU A 83 -6.42 -23.48 10.99
C LEU A 83 -4.99 -22.95 11.18
N THR A 84 -4.85 -21.63 11.33
CA THR A 84 -3.62 -20.94 11.71
C THR A 84 -3.95 -19.89 12.76
N ASP A 85 -3.20 -19.82 13.85
CA ASP A 85 -3.36 -18.76 14.87
C ASP A 85 -2.01 -18.29 15.42
N ALA A 86 -1.98 -17.08 15.96
CA ALA A 86 -0.79 -16.47 16.52
C ALA A 86 -0.47 -17.08 17.89
N ILE A 87 0.61 -17.86 18.00
CA ILE A 87 1.07 -18.47 19.26
C ILE A 87 1.86 -17.51 20.14
N LEU A 88 2.51 -16.52 19.52
CA LEU A 88 3.34 -15.52 20.18
C LEU A 88 3.12 -14.15 19.53
N SER A 89 3.05 -13.12 20.37
CA SER A 89 3.14 -11.73 19.94
C SER A 89 4.28 -11.03 20.66
N VAL A 90 5.18 -10.44 19.88
CA VAL A 90 6.32 -9.66 20.36
C VAL A 90 6.05 -8.20 20.02
N SER A 91 6.25 -7.29 20.97
CA SER A 91 5.98 -5.87 20.76
C SER A 91 7.03 -4.96 21.38
N VAL A 92 7.31 -3.85 20.69
CA VAL A 92 8.26 -2.84 21.11
C VAL A 92 7.71 -1.45 20.80
N ASP A 93 8.05 -0.47 21.63
CA ASP A 93 7.77 0.94 21.34
C ASP A 93 8.53 1.39 20.07
N ALA A 94 7.78 1.88 19.08
CA ALA A 94 8.31 2.27 17.77
C ALA A 94 9.16 3.55 17.86
N THR A 95 8.98 4.35 18.91
CA THR A 95 9.69 5.62 19.09
C THR A 95 11.20 5.40 19.09
N ARG A 96 11.89 5.90 18.06
CA ARG A 96 13.36 5.73 17.90
C ARG A 96 13.79 4.26 17.85
N LEU A 97 12.98 3.39 17.28
CA LEU A 97 13.36 1.99 17.07
C LEU A 97 14.54 1.88 16.09
N VAL A 98 14.43 2.57 14.94
CA VAL A 98 15.49 2.63 13.93
C VAL A 98 16.36 3.87 14.14
N GLU A 99 17.67 3.64 14.25
CA GLU A 99 18.67 4.71 14.17
C GLU A 99 19.27 4.73 12.76
N ILE A 100 19.20 5.88 12.09
CA ILE A 100 19.80 6.05 10.76
C ILE A 100 21.27 6.34 10.96
N ASP A 101 22.09 5.32 10.77
CA ASP A 101 23.51 5.45 10.52
C ASP A 101 23.75 5.39 9.00
N PRO A 102 24.21 6.48 8.35
CA PRO A 102 24.50 6.48 6.92
C PRO A 102 25.65 5.54 6.52
N GLU A 103 26.53 5.15 7.45
CA GLU A 103 27.61 4.18 7.17
C GLU A 103 27.15 2.71 7.27
N SER A 104 26.00 2.46 7.89
CA SER A 104 25.42 1.12 8.09
C SER A 104 24.16 0.90 7.24
N ALA A 105 24.20 1.25 5.95
CA ALA A 105 23.02 1.19 5.07
C ALA A 105 22.41 -0.21 4.90
N GLU A 106 23.22 -1.26 5.08
CA GLU A 106 22.85 -2.66 4.81
C GLU A 106 22.41 -3.45 6.06
N LYS A 107 22.51 -2.88 7.27
CA LYS A 107 22.20 -3.58 8.52
C LYS A 107 21.51 -2.67 9.53
N TYR A 108 20.69 -3.28 10.38
CA TYR A 108 20.20 -2.58 11.56
C TYR A 108 21.28 -2.43 12.63
N THR A 109 21.22 -1.30 13.34
CA THR A 109 22.00 -1.03 14.54
C THR A 109 21.05 -0.70 15.70
N GLY A 110 21.60 -0.61 16.92
CA GLY A 110 20.82 -0.19 18.10
C GLY A 110 19.61 -1.08 18.40
N PRO A 111 18.48 -0.50 18.84
CA PRO A 111 17.27 -1.25 19.22
C PRO A 111 16.65 -2.08 18.08
N ALA A 112 16.63 -1.58 16.85
CA ALA A 112 16.12 -2.31 15.70
C ALA A 112 16.90 -3.61 15.45
N ARG A 113 18.23 -3.58 15.64
CA ARG A 113 19.07 -4.79 15.49
C ARG A 113 18.62 -5.88 16.44
N VAL A 114 18.42 -5.55 17.71
CA VAL A 114 18.04 -6.53 18.73
C VAL A 114 16.62 -7.04 18.50
N PHE A 115 15.70 -6.17 18.13
CA PHE A 115 14.31 -6.56 17.86
C PHE A 115 14.19 -7.49 16.64
N VAL A 116 14.87 -7.17 15.53
CA VAL A 116 14.88 -8.01 14.33
C VAL A 116 15.61 -9.32 14.56
N GLU A 117 16.73 -9.31 15.30
CA GLU A 117 17.45 -10.53 15.66
C GLU A 117 16.60 -11.46 16.55
N LEU A 118 15.87 -10.90 17.51
CA LEU A 118 14.91 -11.66 18.32
C LEU A 118 13.85 -12.32 17.45
N ILE A 119 13.27 -11.59 16.49
CA ILE A 119 12.27 -12.16 15.59
C ILE A 119 12.89 -13.27 14.73
N ARG A 120 14.11 -13.07 14.24
CA ARG A 120 14.85 -14.05 13.42
C ARG A 120 15.04 -15.37 14.18
N GLN A 121 15.62 -15.33 15.37
CA GLN A 121 15.92 -16.54 16.14
C GLN A 121 14.64 -17.22 16.62
N LEU A 122 13.62 -16.46 17.04
CA LEU A 122 12.33 -17.03 17.38
C LEU A 122 11.67 -17.72 16.17
N ALA A 123 11.83 -17.20 14.96
CA ALA A 123 11.26 -17.84 13.78
C ALA A 123 11.98 -19.13 13.38
N VAL A 124 13.27 -19.26 13.66
CA VAL A 124 13.98 -20.53 13.49
C VAL A 124 13.51 -21.54 14.54
N GLU A 125 13.46 -21.14 15.80
CA GLU A 125 13.18 -22.03 16.93
C GLU A 125 11.71 -22.47 17.01
N LEU A 126 10.78 -21.54 16.78
CA LEU A 126 9.33 -21.82 16.82
C LEU A 126 8.77 -22.33 15.48
N ASN A 127 9.57 -22.26 14.41
CA ASN A 127 9.20 -22.69 13.06
C ASN A 127 7.76 -22.28 12.64
N PRO A 128 7.40 -20.99 12.71
CA PRO A 128 6.04 -20.54 12.44
C PRO A 128 5.70 -20.71 10.95
N TYR A 129 4.42 -20.95 10.66
CA TYR A 129 3.89 -20.92 9.30
C TYR A 129 4.06 -19.53 8.66
N TYR A 130 3.85 -18.46 9.43
CA TYR A 130 3.99 -17.08 8.98
C TYR A 130 4.32 -16.13 10.14
N VAL A 131 5.21 -15.16 9.91
CA VAL A 131 5.40 -14.03 10.84
C VAL A 131 4.99 -12.75 10.15
N SER A 132 4.16 -11.94 10.82
CA SER A 132 3.71 -10.64 10.32
C SER A 132 3.98 -9.53 11.31
N THR A 133 4.45 -8.39 10.80
CA THR A 133 4.58 -7.15 11.58
C THR A 133 3.49 -6.13 11.27
N SER A 134 3.01 -5.45 12.30
CA SER A 134 1.96 -4.41 12.22
C SER A 134 2.22 -3.28 13.22
N ASN A 135 1.60 -2.12 13.01
CA ASN A 135 1.51 -1.03 14.00
C ASN A 135 0.05 -0.78 14.38
N ARG A 136 -0.17 -0.07 15.48
CA ARG A 136 -1.47 0.48 15.89
C ARG A 136 -1.55 2.01 15.80
N ALA A 137 -0.47 2.70 15.44
CA ALA A 137 -0.44 4.17 15.37
C ALA A 137 -0.64 4.72 13.96
N ILE A 138 -1.11 5.97 13.94
CA ILE A 138 -1.27 6.82 12.77
C ILE A 138 0.09 7.47 12.48
N MET A 139 0.59 7.37 11.26
CA MET A 139 1.78 8.06 10.80
C MET A 139 1.36 9.09 9.75
N ASN A 140 1.68 10.37 9.97
CA ASN A 140 1.39 11.47 9.04
C ASN A 140 -0.09 11.61 8.61
N GLY A 141 -1.05 11.24 9.46
CA GLY A 141 -2.49 11.30 9.14
C GLY A 141 -3.04 10.03 8.48
N GLU A 142 -2.19 9.06 8.13
CA GLU A 142 -2.58 7.77 7.57
C GLU A 142 -2.44 6.66 8.63
N ILE A 143 -3.44 5.77 8.70
CA ILE A 143 -3.40 4.60 9.58
C ILE A 143 -2.41 3.60 8.97
N ALA A 144 -1.32 3.29 9.68
CA ALA A 144 -0.45 2.15 9.35
C ALA A 144 -1.32 0.90 9.11
N PRO A 145 -0.96 -0.01 8.19
CA PRO A 145 -1.88 -1.00 7.64
C PRO A 145 -2.75 -1.62 8.72
N THR A 146 -4.07 -1.56 8.51
CA THR A 146 -4.98 -2.27 9.37
C THR A 146 -4.55 -3.74 9.38
N PRO A 147 -4.67 -4.45 10.51
CA PRO A 147 -4.33 -5.86 10.57
C PRO A 147 -4.98 -6.68 9.44
N LYS A 148 -6.08 -6.20 8.84
CA LYS A 148 -6.75 -6.80 7.67
C LYS A 148 -5.85 -7.05 6.45
N ALA A 149 -4.95 -6.12 6.11
CA ALA A 149 -4.15 -6.21 4.88
C ALA A 149 -2.93 -7.15 4.96
N VAL A 150 -2.45 -7.44 6.18
CA VAL A 150 -1.18 -8.14 6.44
C VAL A 150 -1.32 -9.36 7.35
N LEU A 151 -2.51 -9.60 7.88
CA LEU A 151 -2.82 -10.79 8.68
C LEU A 151 -3.58 -11.83 7.84
N PRO A 152 -3.36 -13.12 8.13
CA PRO A 152 -4.13 -14.18 7.49
C PRO A 152 -5.53 -14.27 8.08
N PHE A 153 -6.56 -13.85 7.34
CA PHE A 153 -7.96 -14.09 7.73
C PHE A 153 -8.54 -15.38 7.15
N GLU A 154 -7.84 -15.98 6.19
CA GLU A 154 -8.29 -17.18 5.50
C GLU A 154 -7.16 -18.20 5.39
N THR A 155 -7.53 -19.48 5.37
CA THR A 155 -6.64 -20.57 4.98
C THR A 155 -7.11 -21.08 3.61
N PRO A 156 -6.27 -21.00 2.57
CA PRO A 156 -4.88 -20.56 2.65
C PRO A 156 -4.71 -19.05 2.79
N ILE A 157 -3.60 -18.64 3.42
CA ILE A 157 -3.26 -17.23 3.65
C ILE A 157 -3.27 -16.47 2.31
N THR A 158 -4.12 -15.45 2.24
CA THR A 158 -4.11 -14.42 1.20
C THR A 158 -3.67 -13.12 1.84
N LEU A 159 -2.70 -12.43 1.24
CA LEU A 159 -2.19 -11.15 1.71
C LEU A 159 -2.51 -10.08 0.67
N GLU A 160 -3.02 -8.94 1.10
CA GLU A 160 -3.21 -7.77 0.24
C GLU A 160 -1.90 -6.95 0.16
N ARG A 161 -1.13 -6.97 1.24
CA ARG A 161 0.17 -6.30 1.38
C ARG A 161 1.15 -7.16 2.16
N LEU A 162 2.43 -7.08 1.83
CA LEU A 162 3.51 -7.64 2.63
C LEU A 162 3.75 -6.73 3.84
N PRO A 163 3.84 -7.28 5.07
CA PRO A 163 4.22 -6.50 6.25
C PRO A 163 5.61 -5.87 6.07
N TRP A 164 5.92 -4.85 6.87
CA TRP A 164 7.27 -4.23 6.86
C TRP A 164 8.37 -5.29 7.02
N LEU A 165 8.20 -6.18 7.98
CA LEU A 165 8.98 -7.40 8.17
C LEU A 165 8.03 -8.58 8.17
N GLY A 166 8.26 -9.55 7.29
CA GLY A 166 7.55 -10.82 7.23
C GLY A 166 8.50 -12.01 7.13
N ILE A 167 8.08 -13.16 7.66
CA ILE A 167 8.81 -14.43 7.51
C ILE A 167 7.85 -15.48 6.98
N TYR A 168 8.25 -16.15 5.92
CA TYR A 168 7.40 -17.06 5.15
C TYR A 168 7.99 -18.47 5.18
N SER A 169 7.18 -19.43 5.61
CA SER A 169 7.52 -20.86 5.56
C SER A 169 7.42 -21.43 4.13
N GLU A 170 7.92 -22.65 3.93
CA GLU A 170 7.97 -23.31 2.61
C GLU A 170 6.62 -23.31 1.85
N PRO A 171 5.46 -23.63 2.47
CA PRO A 171 4.19 -23.62 1.74
C PRO A 171 3.79 -22.23 1.21
N LEU A 172 4.19 -21.15 1.89
CA LEU A 172 3.97 -19.78 1.42
C LEU A 172 4.98 -19.39 0.35
N ILE A 173 6.24 -19.83 0.50
CA ILE A 173 7.29 -19.61 -0.50
C ILE A 173 6.88 -20.20 -1.85
N GLU A 174 6.36 -21.44 -1.86
CA GLU A 174 5.89 -22.10 -3.07
C GLU A 174 4.69 -21.36 -3.70
N ARG A 175 3.79 -20.80 -2.89
CA ARG A 175 2.66 -19.99 -3.38
C ARG A 175 3.10 -18.70 -4.06
N PHE A 176 4.18 -18.09 -3.60
CA PHE A 176 4.75 -16.91 -4.24
C PHE A 176 5.57 -17.22 -5.50
N GLY A 177 5.47 -18.45 -6.03
CA GLY A 177 6.17 -18.88 -7.24
C GLY A 177 7.56 -19.47 -6.98
N GLY A 178 7.80 -19.94 -5.76
CA GLY A 178 8.97 -20.76 -5.40
C GLY A 178 10.13 -19.99 -4.79
N ARG A 179 11.05 -20.74 -4.15
CA ARG A 179 12.18 -20.21 -3.36
C ARG A 179 12.97 -19.10 -4.06
N GLN A 180 13.41 -19.33 -5.30
CA GLN A 180 14.23 -18.35 -6.03
C GLN A 180 13.47 -17.04 -6.25
N ARG A 181 12.18 -17.11 -6.56
CA ARG A 181 11.34 -15.93 -6.74
C ARG A 181 11.29 -15.12 -5.45
N VAL A 182 11.04 -15.75 -4.31
CA VAL A 182 11.01 -15.06 -3.02
C VAL A 182 12.37 -14.45 -2.64
N LEU A 183 13.48 -15.14 -2.90
CA LEU A 183 14.83 -14.61 -2.68
C LEU A 183 15.16 -13.39 -3.58
N ASP A 184 14.59 -13.33 -4.78
CA ASP A 184 14.75 -12.23 -5.72
C ASP A 184 13.83 -11.03 -5.44
N THR A 185 13.09 -11.04 -4.34
CA THR A 185 12.15 -9.97 -4.00
C THR A 185 12.84 -8.62 -3.93
N PRO A 186 12.30 -7.58 -4.60
CA PRO A 186 12.82 -6.23 -4.47
C PRO A 186 12.41 -5.61 -3.13
N ALA A 187 13.27 -5.82 -2.14
CA ALA A 187 13.12 -5.34 -0.77
C ALA A 187 14.47 -4.87 -0.21
N TRP A 188 14.45 -4.14 0.90
CA TRP A 188 15.67 -3.68 1.56
C TRP A 188 16.51 -4.85 2.07
N MET A 189 15.88 -5.91 2.58
CA MET A 189 16.56 -7.13 3.01
C MET A 189 15.73 -8.36 2.67
N VAL A 190 16.39 -9.38 2.12
CA VAL A 190 15.84 -10.72 1.90
C VAL A 190 16.88 -11.73 2.37
N GLU A 191 16.49 -12.65 3.25
CA GLU A 191 17.39 -13.59 3.91
C GLU A 191 16.72 -14.95 4.09
N GLU A 192 17.42 -16.02 3.71
CA GLU A 192 17.01 -17.39 4.04
C GLU A 192 17.50 -17.74 5.44
N LEU A 193 16.59 -18.24 6.28
CA LEU A 193 16.86 -18.68 7.64
C LEU A 193 17.27 -20.16 7.67
N GLU A 194 17.85 -20.60 8.79
CA GLU A 194 18.38 -21.98 8.93
C GLU A 194 17.31 -23.07 8.75
N ASN A 195 16.04 -22.76 9.06
CA ASN A 195 14.91 -23.67 8.86
C ASN A 195 14.33 -23.62 7.43
N GLY A 196 14.95 -22.88 6.51
CA GLY A 196 14.50 -22.71 5.12
C GLY A 196 13.38 -21.68 4.93
N SER A 197 12.89 -21.04 5.99
CA SER A 197 11.99 -19.90 5.88
C SER A 197 12.72 -18.70 5.29
N ILE A 198 12.00 -17.81 4.62
CA ILE A 198 12.58 -16.56 4.08
C ILE A 198 12.04 -15.36 4.84
N LEU A 199 12.96 -14.56 5.38
CA LEU A 199 12.71 -13.25 5.96
C LEU A 199 12.77 -12.18 4.86
N ILE A 200 11.77 -11.31 4.82
CA ILE A 200 11.72 -10.13 3.95
C ILE A 200 11.49 -8.90 4.81
N VAL A 201 12.34 -7.89 4.64
CA VAL A 201 12.14 -6.54 5.18
C VAL A 201 12.01 -5.57 4.01
N THR A 202 10.81 -5.03 3.81
CA THR A 202 10.47 -4.22 2.63
C THR A 202 11.30 -2.95 2.56
N THR A 203 11.29 -2.17 3.64
CA THR A 203 11.98 -0.88 3.77
C THR A 203 12.87 -0.85 5.01
N ARG A 204 13.93 -0.02 4.97
CA ARG A 204 14.81 0.15 6.14
C ARG A 204 14.06 0.74 7.32
N ILE A 205 13.23 1.75 7.10
CA ILE A 205 12.43 2.38 8.14
C ILE A 205 11.05 1.71 8.14
N PRO A 206 10.55 1.23 9.29
CA PRO A 206 9.23 0.62 9.40
C PRO A 206 8.15 1.50 8.77
N TRP A 207 7.39 0.93 7.84
CA TRP A 207 6.26 1.56 7.15
C TRP A 207 6.60 2.86 6.39
N GLU A 208 7.85 3.01 5.99
CA GLU A 208 8.24 4.02 5.01
C GLU A 208 7.50 3.76 3.69
N ASP A 209 6.95 4.82 3.10
CA ASP A 209 6.19 4.80 1.84
C ASP A 209 4.99 3.82 1.78
N TYR A 210 4.46 3.43 2.94
CA TYR A 210 3.38 2.44 3.02
C TYR A 210 2.03 2.94 2.49
N GLY A 211 1.87 4.25 2.22
CA GLY A 211 0.73 4.80 1.46
C GLY A 211 0.71 4.33 0.00
N HIS A 212 1.79 3.69 -0.48
CA HIS A 212 1.90 3.14 -1.82
C HIS A 212 2.19 1.64 -1.80
N LYS A 213 1.78 0.93 -2.86
CA LYS A 213 2.10 -0.49 -3.04
C LYS A 213 3.60 -0.63 -3.32
N HIS A 214 4.31 -1.33 -2.44
CA HIS A 214 5.76 -1.51 -2.48
C HIS A 214 6.15 -2.40 -3.67
N PRO A 215 7.35 -2.25 -4.27
CA PRO A 215 7.85 -3.18 -5.30
C PRO A 215 7.69 -4.66 -4.93
N ALA A 216 8.00 -5.00 -3.67
CA ALA A 216 7.84 -6.36 -3.14
C ALA A 216 6.38 -6.86 -3.24
N ASP A 217 5.38 -6.02 -2.99
CA ASP A 217 3.96 -6.38 -3.12
C ASP A 217 3.63 -6.72 -4.58
N ARG A 218 4.03 -5.86 -5.52
CA ARG A 218 3.79 -6.08 -6.96
C ARG A 218 4.46 -7.34 -7.48
N TYR A 219 5.66 -7.60 -6.97
CA TYR A 219 6.43 -8.75 -7.38
C TYR A 219 5.84 -10.06 -6.83
N LEU A 220 5.61 -10.16 -5.51
CA LEU A 220 5.17 -11.43 -4.91
C LEU A 220 3.66 -11.65 -4.96
N LEU A 221 2.85 -10.59 -4.82
CA LEU A 221 1.39 -10.69 -4.74
C LEU A 221 0.74 -10.54 -6.12
N ASP A 222 1.21 -9.58 -6.94
CA ASP A 222 0.64 -9.35 -8.29
C ASP A 222 1.29 -10.22 -9.38
N GLY A 223 2.37 -10.93 -9.04
CA GLY A 223 3.07 -11.80 -9.98
C GLY A 223 3.88 -11.08 -11.06
N MET A 224 4.14 -9.77 -10.92
CA MET A 224 4.93 -9.01 -11.90
C MET A 224 6.36 -9.52 -12.01
N ASP A 225 7.03 -9.25 -13.13
CA ASP A 225 8.47 -9.46 -13.23
C ASP A 225 9.24 -8.45 -12.39
N ARG A 226 10.44 -8.83 -11.93
CA ARG A 226 11.23 -7.99 -11.01
C ARG A 226 11.50 -6.61 -11.58
N ALA A 227 11.79 -6.52 -12.88
CA ALA A 227 12.07 -5.26 -13.57
C ALA A 227 10.88 -4.30 -13.53
N ASP A 228 9.67 -4.82 -13.72
CA ASP A 228 8.43 -4.01 -13.69
C ASP A 228 8.05 -3.64 -12.26
N ALA A 229 8.33 -4.51 -11.30
CA ALA A 229 8.05 -4.28 -9.90
C ALA A 229 8.94 -3.19 -9.27
N VAL A 230 10.25 -3.19 -9.54
CA VAL A 230 11.21 -2.18 -9.02
C VAL A 230 11.10 -0.84 -9.73
N SER A 231 10.51 -0.85 -10.92
CA SER A 231 10.17 0.40 -11.57
C SER A 231 9.14 1.08 -10.67
N PRO A 232 9.39 2.32 -10.17
CA PRO A 232 8.31 3.10 -9.59
C PRO A 232 7.16 3.01 -10.59
N PRO A 233 5.91 2.75 -10.15
CA PRO A 233 4.81 2.35 -11.03
C PRO A 233 4.88 3.30 -12.20
N SER A 234 5.28 2.75 -13.36
CA SER A 234 5.98 3.50 -14.42
C SER A 234 5.49 4.90 -14.41
N ASP A 235 6.35 5.86 -14.05
CA ASP A 235 6.11 7.31 -14.09
C ASP A 235 4.92 7.54 -15.00
N VAL A 236 3.68 7.66 -14.44
CA VAL A 236 2.44 7.39 -15.19
C VAL A 236 2.66 7.89 -16.59
N THR A 237 2.77 6.99 -17.57
CA THR A 237 3.17 7.42 -18.91
C THR A 237 2.10 8.43 -19.26
N LEU A 238 2.45 9.72 -19.34
CA LEU A 238 1.38 10.71 -19.37
C LEU A 238 0.78 10.59 -20.77
N SER A 239 -0.52 10.41 -20.84
CA SER A 239 -1.29 10.52 -22.06
C SER A 239 -2.52 11.34 -21.74
N ASP A 240 -2.84 12.26 -22.62
CA ASP A 240 -4.08 13.01 -22.51
C ASP A 240 -5.19 12.16 -23.15
N PRO A 241 -6.27 11.79 -22.44
CA PRO A 241 -7.32 10.96 -23.00
C PRO A 241 -8.02 11.63 -24.20
N PHE A 242 -7.93 12.97 -24.31
CA PHE A 242 -8.44 13.74 -25.45
C PHE A 242 -7.46 13.80 -26.63
N ALA A 243 -6.25 13.22 -26.53
CA ALA A 243 -5.24 13.28 -27.57
C ALA A 243 -5.73 12.69 -28.91
N SER A 244 -6.61 11.70 -28.87
CA SER A 244 -7.16 11.03 -30.06
C SER A 244 -8.44 11.67 -30.62
N PHE A 245 -8.99 12.70 -29.97
CA PHE A 245 -10.27 13.30 -30.36
C PHE A 245 -10.09 14.23 -31.57
N ASP A 246 -11.03 14.19 -32.50
CA ASP A 246 -11.08 15.15 -33.61
C ASP A 246 -11.61 16.52 -33.12
N PRO A 247 -11.24 17.64 -33.77
CA PRO A 247 -11.87 18.92 -33.51
C PRO A 247 -13.40 18.84 -33.63
N GLY A 248 -14.10 19.42 -32.65
CA GLY A 248 -15.55 19.35 -32.52
C GLY A 248 -16.05 18.19 -31.67
N ALA A 249 -15.24 17.17 -31.40
CA ALA A 249 -15.62 16.09 -30.49
C ALA A 249 -15.82 16.60 -29.06
N ILE A 250 -16.79 16.01 -28.37
CA ILE A 250 -17.19 16.37 -27.02
C ILE A 250 -16.86 15.26 -26.02
N GLY A 251 -16.72 15.65 -24.77
CA GLY A 251 -16.42 14.74 -23.67
C GLY A 251 -16.51 15.43 -22.32
N THR A 252 -16.07 14.75 -21.27
CA THR A 252 -16.03 15.29 -19.92
C THR A 252 -14.65 15.07 -19.31
N ASP A 253 -14.04 16.15 -18.85
CA ASP A 253 -12.74 16.10 -18.16
C ASP A 253 -12.95 16.21 -16.64
N ILE A 254 -12.01 15.65 -15.88
CA ILE A 254 -11.89 15.95 -14.45
C ILE A 254 -10.70 16.88 -14.30
N CYS A 255 -10.98 18.10 -13.87
CA CYS A 255 -10.03 19.18 -13.76
C CYS A 255 -9.76 19.55 -12.31
N VAL A 256 -8.56 20.05 -12.05
CA VAL A 256 -8.18 20.68 -10.78
C VAL A 256 -7.69 22.08 -11.10
N HIS A 257 -8.04 23.04 -10.26
CA HIS A 257 -7.59 24.41 -10.42
C HIS A 257 -6.07 24.49 -10.26
N GLN A 258 -5.40 25.38 -10.99
CA GLN A 258 -3.93 25.46 -11.01
C GLN A 258 -3.28 25.68 -9.63
N ASP A 259 -4.01 26.34 -8.72
CA ASP A 259 -3.54 26.63 -7.37
C ASP A 259 -3.65 25.42 -6.42
N ASP A 260 -4.46 24.42 -6.78
CA ASP A 260 -4.76 23.23 -5.97
C ASP A 260 -4.00 21.99 -6.48
N ILE A 261 -2.96 22.19 -7.31
CA ILE A 261 -2.15 21.09 -7.83
C ILE A 261 -1.33 20.44 -6.72
N ALA A 262 -1.67 19.19 -6.39
CA ALA A 262 -0.98 18.36 -5.41
C ALA A 262 -0.51 17.02 -6.03
N PRO A 263 0.38 16.27 -5.35
CA PRO A 263 0.79 14.93 -5.80
C PRO A 263 -0.37 13.93 -5.89
N GLU A 264 -1.40 14.10 -5.05
CA GLU A 264 -2.65 13.37 -5.07
C GLU A 264 -3.80 14.37 -4.92
N PHE A 265 -4.87 14.19 -5.68
CA PHE A 265 -6.02 15.10 -5.67
C PHE A 265 -7.09 14.55 -4.72
N ALA A 266 -7.55 15.39 -3.79
CA ALA A 266 -8.69 15.05 -2.95
C ALA A 266 -9.98 15.14 -3.76
N ASN A 267 -10.99 14.34 -3.41
CA ASN A 267 -12.27 14.31 -4.14
C ASN A 267 -12.95 15.70 -4.17
N GLU A 268 -12.72 16.54 -3.16
CA GLU A 268 -13.26 17.90 -3.04
C GLU A 268 -12.62 18.91 -4.01
N ASP A 269 -11.40 18.65 -4.48
CA ASP A 269 -10.67 19.51 -5.42
C ASP A 269 -11.03 19.20 -6.90
N LEU A 270 -11.73 18.09 -7.14
CA LEU A 270 -12.05 17.60 -8.48
C LEU A 270 -13.28 18.32 -9.05
N GLN A 271 -13.12 18.92 -10.22
CA GLN A 271 -14.19 19.56 -10.98
C GLN A 271 -14.48 18.79 -12.26
N LEU A 272 -15.72 18.32 -12.41
CA LEU A 272 -16.20 17.69 -13.63
C LEU A 272 -16.58 18.79 -14.63
N ILE A 273 -15.88 18.88 -15.77
CA ILE A 273 -16.08 19.93 -16.76
C ILE A 273 -16.47 19.31 -18.11
N PRO A 274 -17.68 19.59 -18.64
CA PRO A 274 -18.06 19.19 -19.99
C PRO A 274 -17.32 20.05 -21.01
N VAL A 275 -16.65 19.40 -21.96
CA VAL A 275 -15.70 20.03 -22.87
C VAL A 275 -15.92 19.65 -24.33
N ARG A 276 -15.47 20.53 -25.22
CA ARG A 276 -15.29 20.30 -26.65
C ARG A 276 -13.85 20.58 -27.06
N VAL A 277 -13.30 19.76 -27.94
CA VAL A 277 -11.99 20.03 -28.56
C VAL A 277 -12.16 21.07 -29.67
N ASP A 278 -11.45 22.20 -29.60
CA ASP A 278 -11.48 23.21 -30.67
C ASP A 278 -10.44 22.94 -31.78
N GLU A 279 -10.48 23.75 -32.86
CA GLU A 279 -9.56 23.64 -34.01
C GLU A 279 -8.08 23.82 -33.65
N HIS A 280 -7.80 24.48 -32.52
CA HIS A 280 -6.46 24.72 -32.01
C HIS A 280 -6.03 23.69 -30.96
N ARG A 281 -6.81 22.61 -30.78
CA ARG A 281 -6.55 21.57 -29.78
C ARG A 281 -6.66 22.06 -28.34
N ASN A 282 -7.52 23.03 -28.08
CA ASN A 282 -7.89 23.41 -26.72
C ASN A 282 -9.18 22.71 -26.31
N LEU A 283 -9.29 22.38 -25.04
CA LEU A 283 -10.57 22.06 -24.42
C LEU A 283 -11.30 23.36 -24.08
N ARG A 284 -12.52 23.48 -24.61
CA ARG A 284 -13.44 24.58 -24.36
C ARG A 284 -14.62 24.05 -23.56
N HIS A 285 -15.03 24.77 -22.53
CA HIS A 285 -16.26 24.44 -21.80
C HIS A 285 -17.43 24.40 -22.79
N LEU A 286 -18.27 23.36 -22.72
CA LEU A 286 -19.29 23.08 -23.73
C LEU A 286 -20.31 24.22 -23.88
N ASP A 287 -20.83 24.74 -22.75
CA ASP A 287 -21.85 25.79 -22.74
C ASP A 287 -21.31 27.21 -22.94
N THR A 288 -20.26 27.58 -22.20
CA THR A 288 -19.74 28.95 -22.17
C THR A 288 -18.70 29.21 -23.25
N ASN A 289 -18.16 28.15 -23.87
CA ASN A 289 -17.01 28.20 -24.77
C ASN A 289 -15.75 28.84 -24.14
N ALA A 290 -15.69 28.91 -22.81
CA ALA A 290 -14.51 29.36 -22.08
C ALA A 290 -13.33 28.40 -22.30
N PHE A 291 -12.11 28.92 -22.28
CA PHE A 291 -10.91 28.07 -22.32
C PHE A 291 -10.78 27.30 -21.00
N VAL A 292 -10.45 26.02 -21.08
CA VAL A 292 -10.19 25.17 -19.90
C VAL A 292 -8.70 24.86 -19.81
N ARG A 293 -8.16 24.21 -20.85
CA ARG A 293 -6.75 23.84 -20.99
C ARG A 293 -6.42 23.40 -22.40
N ASN A 294 -5.14 23.27 -22.74
CA ASN A 294 -4.71 22.63 -23.98
C ASN A 294 -4.76 21.10 -23.88
N VAL A 295 -5.01 20.44 -25.01
CA VAL A 295 -4.82 19.00 -25.18
C VAL A 295 -3.33 18.71 -25.43
N VAL A 296 -2.75 17.83 -24.60
CA VAL A 296 -1.32 17.48 -24.69
C VAL A 296 -1.12 16.24 -25.56
N THR A 297 -0.62 16.43 -26.77
CA THR A 297 -0.32 15.33 -27.72
C THR A 297 1.14 14.87 -27.66
N ASN A 298 2.04 15.73 -27.19
CA ASN A 298 3.44 15.40 -26.98
C ASN A 298 3.71 15.25 -25.48
N THR A 299 3.97 14.03 -25.04
CA THR A 299 4.19 13.67 -23.64
C THR A 299 5.67 13.36 -23.36
N THR A 300 6.58 13.85 -24.21
CA THR A 300 8.03 13.78 -23.96
C THR A 300 8.47 14.83 -22.94
N GLY A 301 9.33 14.46 -22.00
CA GLY A 301 9.84 15.34 -20.94
C GLY A 301 9.39 14.92 -19.55
N ASP A 302 9.76 15.69 -18.52
CA ASP A 302 9.30 15.43 -17.16
C ASP A 302 7.83 15.82 -16.96
N LYS A 303 7.21 15.30 -15.89
CA LYS A 303 5.80 15.55 -15.56
C LYS A 303 5.46 17.04 -15.46
N ALA A 304 6.34 17.84 -14.85
CA ALA A 304 6.12 19.27 -14.69
C ALA A 304 6.09 20.00 -16.04
N ALA A 305 6.96 19.61 -16.97
CA ALA A 305 6.98 20.15 -18.32
C ALA A 305 5.72 19.76 -19.12
N ILE A 306 5.19 18.55 -18.91
CA ILE A 306 3.97 18.08 -19.57
C ILE A 306 2.75 18.81 -19.02
N VAL A 307 2.62 18.96 -17.69
CA VAL A 307 1.55 19.75 -17.06
C VAL A 307 1.60 21.21 -17.51
N LYS A 308 2.79 21.82 -17.60
CA LYS A 308 2.94 23.19 -18.11
C LYS A 308 2.43 23.39 -19.54
N ARG A 309 2.42 22.34 -20.38
CA ARG A 309 1.87 22.44 -21.75
C ARG A 309 0.35 22.54 -21.78
N MET A 310 -0.36 22.10 -20.73
CA MET A 310 -1.80 22.34 -20.60
C MET A 310 -2.13 23.83 -20.47
N LEU A 311 -1.17 24.60 -19.94
CA LEU A 311 -1.31 26.03 -19.62
C LEU A 311 -0.37 26.91 -20.46
N SER A 312 0.21 26.38 -21.55
CA SER A 312 1.01 27.18 -22.49
C SER A 312 0.11 27.93 -23.47
N ASP A 313 0.56 29.05 -24.03
CA ASP A 313 -0.16 29.73 -25.13
C ASP A 313 -1.65 29.99 -24.86
N VAL A 314 -2.01 30.25 -23.60
CA VAL A 314 -3.40 30.53 -23.17
C VAL A 314 -3.97 31.68 -24.00
N PRO A 315 -5.16 31.51 -24.63
CA PRO A 315 -5.77 32.56 -25.41
C PRO A 315 -5.97 33.83 -24.58
N ALA A 316 -5.69 35.01 -25.15
CA ALA A 316 -5.84 36.30 -24.46
C ALA A 316 -7.29 36.62 -24.03
N THR A 317 -8.26 35.85 -24.51
CA THR A 317 -9.68 35.93 -24.17
C THR A 317 -10.07 35.01 -23.01
N SER A 318 -9.12 34.30 -22.41
CA SER A 318 -9.37 33.38 -21.30
C SER A 318 -9.42 34.16 -19.98
N ASP A 319 -10.28 33.71 -19.07
CA ASP A 319 -10.30 34.22 -17.70
C ASP A 319 -9.08 33.69 -16.90
N ASP A 320 -8.85 34.23 -15.70
CA ASP A 320 -7.70 33.86 -14.85
C ASP A 320 -7.84 32.46 -14.23
N ASP A 321 -9.02 31.84 -14.32
CA ASP A 321 -9.31 30.50 -13.80
C ASP A 321 -8.76 29.42 -14.75
N LEU A 322 -7.57 28.91 -14.44
CA LEU A 322 -6.86 27.92 -15.24
C LEU A 322 -6.89 26.54 -14.59
N TYR A 323 -7.03 25.51 -15.42
CA TYR A 323 -7.23 24.14 -14.98
C TYR A 323 -6.21 23.17 -15.58
N VAL A 324 -5.91 22.11 -14.83
CA VAL A 324 -5.14 20.96 -15.32
C VAL A 324 -5.99 19.70 -15.19
N SER A 325 -5.80 18.73 -16.08
CA SER A 325 -6.55 17.47 -16.00
C SER A 325 -5.98 16.56 -14.93
N ALA A 326 -6.85 16.07 -14.05
CA ALA A 326 -6.57 14.97 -13.13
C ALA A 326 -6.49 13.60 -13.85
N LEU A 327 -6.94 13.55 -15.12
CA LEU A 327 -6.99 12.35 -15.96
C LEU A 327 -5.75 12.19 -16.85
N LEU A 328 -4.73 13.04 -16.71
CA LEU A 328 -3.49 12.96 -17.49
C LEU A 328 -2.69 11.70 -17.12
N ARG A 329 -3.10 10.55 -17.67
CA ARG A 329 -2.58 9.23 -17.36
C ARG A 329 -2.80 8.31 -18.57
N ASP A 330 -1.78 7.59 -19.01
CA ASP A 330 -1.86 6.61 -20.11
C ASP A 330 -2.92 5.55 -19.92
N VAL A 331 -3.17 5.18 -18.67
CA VAL A 331 -4.14 4.15 -18.36
C VAL A 331 -5.56 4.56 -18.73
N ILE A 332 -5.91 5.84 -18.64
CA ILE A 332 -7.29 6.30 -18.85
C ILE A 332 -7.63 6.24 -20.35
N PRO A 333 -8.55 5.37 -20.78
CA PRO A 333 -8.86 5.23 -22.20
C PRO A 333 -9.71 6.42 -22.69
N PRO A 334 -9.56 6.85 -23.96
CA PRO A 334 -10.39 7.91 -24.54
C PRO A 334 -11.91 7.65 -24.45
N ALA A 335 -12.32 6.38 -24.39
CA ALA A 335 -13.72 6.00 -24.25
C ALA A 335 -14.34 6.44 -22.90
N PHE A 336 -13.55 6.53 -21.83
CA PHE A 336 -14.07 6.91 -20.50
C PHE A 336 -14.48 8.38 -20.41
N VAL A 337 -13.91 9.24 -21.26
CA VAL A 337 -14.17 10.69 -21.29
C VAL A 337 -15.04 11.10 -22.47
N ARG A 338 -15.28 10.21 -23.44
CA ARG A 338 -16.04 10.56 -24.66
C ARG A 338 -17.52 10.72 -24.34
N LEU A 339 -18.16 11.65 -25.05
CA LEU A 339 -19.61 11.78 -25.11
C LEU A 339 -20.05 11.72 -26.57
N ASP A 340 -21.15 11.03 -26.83
CA ASP A 340 -21.81 11.03 -28.15
C ASP A 340 -22.83 12.17 -28.27
N ASP A 341 -23.41 12.60 -27.14
CA ASP A 341 -24.36 13.70 -27.00
C ASP A 341 -24.05 14.50 -25.72
N PRO A 342 -24.26 15.84 -25.70
CA PRO A 342 -24.05 16.66 -24.51
C PRO A 342 -24.76 16.18 -23.23
N ASP A 343 -25.93 15.54 -23.36
CA ASP A 343 -26.74 15.08 -22.23
C ASP A 343 -26.41 13.64 -21.79
N ASN A 344 -25.48 12.96 -22.46
CA ASN A 344 -25.08 11.60 -22.11
C ASN A 344 -24.16 11.55 -20.89
N GLU A 345 -24.12 10.39 -20.24
CA GLU A 345 -23.14 10.05 -19.21
C GLU A 345 -22.06 9.13 -19.77
N ASN A 346 -20.87 9.15 -19.15
CA ASN A 346 -19.78 8.21 -19.39
C ASN A 346 -19.22 7.72 -18.04
N VAL A 347 -18.20 6.84 -18.08
CA VAL A 347 -17.55 6.33 -16.88
C VAL A 347 -17.08 7.45 -15.94
N VAL A 348 -16.49 8.52 -16.47
CA VAL A 348 -16.00 9.66 -15.67
C VAL A 348 -17.14 10.39 -14.97
N THR A 349 -18.25 10.68 -15.67
CA THR A 349 -19.41 11.34 -15.03
C THR A 349 -20.03 10.45 -13.96
N LYS A 350 -20.14 9.15 -14.22
CA LYS A 350 -20.73 8.18 -13.28
C LYS A 350 -19.89 8.00 -12.01
N VAL A 351 -18.56 7.93 -12.14
CA VAL A 351 -17.66 7.90 -10.97
C VAL A 351 -17.71 9.20 -10.18
N MET A 352 -17.77 10.35 -10.86
CA MET A 352 -17.87 11.63 -10.18
C MET A 352 -19.17 11.80 -9.39
N ARG A 353 -20.25 11.11 -9.78
CA ARG A 353 -21.54 11.11 -9.07
C ARG A 353 -21.56 10.27 -7.80
N LEU A 354 -20.65 9.31 -7.65
CA LEU A 354 -20.62 8.44 -6.47
C LEU A 354 -20.41 9.25 -5.18
N GLU A 355 -21.27 9.00 -4.19
CA GLU A 355 -21.13 9.48 -2.82
C GLU A 355 -20.23 8.53 -2.03
N THR A 356 -18.91 8.72 -2.15
CA THR A 356 -17.89 7.81 -1.62
C THR A 356 -16.70 8.60 -1.07
N ASP A 357 -16.12 8.10 0.03
CA ASP A 357 -14.85 8.61 0.57
C ASP A 357 -13.64 8.02 -0.17
N VAL A 358 -13.85 7.00 -1.01
CA VAL A 358 -12.80 6.41 -1.84
C VAL A 358 -12.29 7.44 -2.87
N ASN A 359 -10.97 7.51 -3.05
CA ASN A 359 -10.36 8.41 -4.02
C ASN A 359 -10.84 8.08 -5.46
N LYS A 360 -11.55 9.02 -6.08
CA LYS A 360 -12.19 8.85 -7.40
C LYS A 360 -11.18 8.66 -8.53
N ILE A 361 -10.00 9.27 -8.44
CA ILE A 361 -8.93 9.08 -9.43
C ILE A 361 -8.33 7.66 -9.32
N LYS A 362 -8.16 7.14 -8.09
CA LYS A 362 -7.71 5.75 -7.89
C LYS A 362 -8.72 4.76 -8.46
N LEU A 363 -10.02 4.98 -8.21
CA LEU A 363 -11.09 4.17 -8.79
C LEU A 363 -11.04 4.17 -10.33
N LEU A 364 -10.93 5.35 -10.96
CA LEU A 364 -10.82 5.45 -12.42
C LEU A 364 -9.60 4.73 -12.98
N VAL A 365 -8.46 4.80 -12.30
CA VAL A 365 -7.24 4.06 -12.67
C VAL A 365 -7.49 2.56 -12.60
N SER A 366 -8.15 2.05 -11.56
CA SER A 366 -8.46 0.63 -11.45
C SER A 366 -9.45 0.14 -12.52
N LEU A 367 -10.53 0.89 -12.76
CA LEU A 367 -11.46 0.61 -13.85
C LEU A 367 -10.77 0.60 -15.21
N SER A 368 -9.83 1.53 -15.41
CA SER A 368 -9.06 1.61 -16.65
C SER A 368 -8.14 0.41 -16.88
N ARG A 369 -7.57 -0.16 -15.80
CA ARG A 369 -6.76 -1.39 -15.92
C ARG A 369 -7.61 -2.58 -16.38
N VAL A 370 -8.87 -2.67 -15.94
CA VAL A 370 -9.81 -3.67 -16.46
C VAL A 370 -10.05 -3.44 -17.96
N ALA A 371 -10.20 -2.18 -18.37
CA ALA A 371 -10.41 -1.79 -19.76
C ALA A 371 -9.19 -2.01 -20.69
N GLN A 372 -8.02 -2.30 -20.15
CA GLN A 372 -6.79 -2.57 -20.91
C GLN A 372 -6.55 -4.06 -21.21
N GLN A 373 -7.44 -4.96 -20.78
CA GLN A 373 -7.34 -6.39 -21.11
C GLN A 373 -7.60 -6.61 -22.61
N ASP A 374 -6.86 -7.54 -23.23
CA ASP A 374 -6.84 -7.75 -24.70
C ASP A 374 -8.21 -8.03 -25.34
N ASP A 375 -9.20 -8.45 -24.53
CA ASP A 375 -10.55 -8.79 -24.96
C ASP A 375 -11.62 -7.76 -24.53
N PHE A 376 -11.24 -6.56 -24.03
CA PHE A 376 -12.22 -5.58 -23.57
C PHE A 376 -13.05 -5.00 -24.71
N THR A 377 -14.38 -5.16 -24.62
CA THR A 377 -15.34 -4.77 -25.66
C THR A 377 -16.23 -3.60 -25.23
N THR A 378 -17.02 -3.09 -26.17
CA THR A 378 -18.10 -2.14 -25.86
C THR A 378 -19.17 -2.74 -24.94
N GLU A 379 -19.39 -4.05 -24.97
CA GLU A 379 -20.32 -4.71 -24.05
C GLU A 379 -19.77 -4.68 -22.61
N ASP A 380 -18.46 -4.89 -22.44
CA ASP A 380 -17.81 -4.79 -21.14
C ASP A 380 -17.82 -3.36 -20.59
N LEU A 381 -17.64 -2.35 -21.47
CA LEU A 381 -17.79 -0.95 -21.11
C LEU A 381 -19.22 -0.64 -20.63
N ASN A 382 -20.24 -1.09 -21.36
CA ASN A 382 -21.63 -0.91 -20.96
C ASN A 382 -21.94 -1.63 -19.63
N SER A 383 -21.36 -2.81 -19.41
CA SER A 383 -21.50 -3.54 -18.15
C SER A 383 -20.83 -2.79 -16.99
N MET A 384 -19.68 -2.17 -17.23
CA MET A 384 -18.98 -1.34 -16.24
C MET A 384 -19.81 -0.11 -15.87
N GLU A 385 -20.35 0.58 -16.87
CA GLU A 385 -21.25 1.72 -16.65
C GLU A 385 -22.52 1.33 -15.89
N GLY A 386 -23.13 0.19 -16.23
CA GLY A 386 -24.29 -0.33 -15.49
C GLY A 386 -23.98 -0.73 -14.04
N ALA A 387 -22.77 -1.21 -13.77
CA ALA A 387 -22.31 -1.48 -12.41
C ALA A 387 -22.17 -0.17 -11.61
N LEU A 388 -21.64 0.88 -12.22
CA LEU A 388 -21.55 2.21 -11.60
C LEU A 388 -22.93 2.83 -11.35
N ASP A 389 -23.89 2.60 -12.26
CA ASP A 389 -25.28 3.01 -12.04
C ASP A 389 -25.90 2.31 -10.84
N THR A 390 -25.67 1.00 -10.72
CA THR A 390 -26.13 0.23 -9.57
C THR A 390 -25.53 0.76 -8.27
N LEU A 391 -24.24 1.12 -8.26
CA LEU A 391 -23.60 1.71 -7.09
C LEU A 391 -24.17 3.08 -6.74
N ASN A 392 -24.47 3.91 -7.73
CA ASN A 392 -25.11 5.22 -7.54
C ASN A 392 -26.56 5.14 -7.03
N GLU A 393 -27.21 3.98 -7.12
CA GLU A 393 -28.56 3.74 -6.60
C GLU A 393 -28.56 3.21 -5.16
N LEU A 394 -27.38 2.89 -4.60
CA LEU A 394 -27.28 2.45 -3.21
C LEU A 394 -27.34 3.67 -2.27
N ASP A 395 -28.28 3.67 -1.33
CA ASP A 395 -28.47 4.75 -0.34
C ASP A 395 -27.47 4.71 0.83
N ASP A 396 -26.49 3.79 0.84
CA ASP A 396 -25.58 3.54 1.98
C ASP A 396 -24.11 3.65 1.57
N ASN A 397 -23.51 4.81 1.87
CA ASN A 397 -22.13 5.15 1.54
C ASN A 397 -21.12 4.14 2.13
N GLU A 398 -21.39 3.56 3.31
CA GLU A 398 -20.48 2.59 3.92
C GLU A 398 -20.45 1.26 3.14
N ASN A 399 -21.57 0.88 2.52
CA ASN A 399 -21.64 -0.29 1.64
C ASN A 399 -21.00 -0.01 0.27
N ILE A 400 -21.09 1.21 -0.24
CA ILE A 400 -20.43 1.63 -1.49
C ILE A 400 -18.91 1.56 -1.31
N ASP A 401 -18.38 2.16 -0.24
CA ASP A 401 -16.95 2.19 0.04
C ASP A 401 -16.39 0.78 0.22
N GLN A 402 -17.04 -0.06 1.03
CA GLN A 402 -16.63 -1.45 1.22
C GLN A 402 -16.67 -2.26 -0.08
N TYR A 403 -17.68 -2.03 -0.93
CA TYR A 403 -17.77 -2.72 -2.21
C TYR A 403 -16.64 -2.29 -3.16
N ILE A 404 -16.39 -0.99 -3.26
CA ILE A 404 -15.33 -0.44 -4.10
C ILE A 404 -13.97 -0.97 -3.62
N GLU A 405 -13.68 -0.88 -2.32
CA GLU A 405 -12.41 -1.37 -1.75
C GLU A 405 -12.22 -2.88 -1.91
N ALA A 406 -13.28 -3.67 -1.79
CA ALA A 406 -13.16 -5.13 -1.85
C ALA A 406 -13.18 -5.72 -3.27
N LYS A 407 -13.71 -4.98 -4.26
CA LYS A 407 -13.98 -5.51 -5.61
C LYS A 407 -13.33 -4.74 -6.74
N LEU A 408 -13.04 -3.45 -6.56
CA LEU A 408 -12.62 -2.56 -7.63
C LEU A 408 -11.26 -1.90 -7.37
N LEU A 409 -10.75 -1.94 -6.14
CA LEU A 409 -9.40 -1.51 -5.77
C LEU A 409 -8.58 -2.72 -5.30
#